data_AF-A0A7S3W1R0-F1
#
_entry.id   AF-A0A7S3W1R0-F1
#
_cell.length_a   1.000
_cell.length_b   1.000
_cell.length_c   1.000
_cell.angle_alpha   90.00
_cell.angle_beta   90.00
_cell.angle_gamma   90.00
#
_symmetry.space_group_name_H-M   'P 1'
#
loop_
_entity.id
_entity.type
_entity.pdbx_description
1 polymer ?
#
loop_
_entity_poly.entity_id
_entity_poly.type
_entity_poly.pdbx_seq_one_letter_code
_entity_poly.pdbx_strand_id
1 'polypeptide(L)'
;RDGDKSRLLGKGVLKAVSNVNNLIAPKLIGMDVTEQVKIDKKMVEELDGSKNEWGWSKSKLGANAILAVSMAVCRAGAAASAMPLYQYIAKISGKPTDKFVMPVPSFNVINGGS
;
A
#
# COMPACT_ATOMS: atom_id res chain seq x y z
N ARG A 1 -11.50 0.56 9.81
CA ARG A 1 -11.45 0.44 11.29
C ARG A 1 -12.53 -0.56 11.71
N ASP A 2 -12.44 -1.12 12.91
CA ASP A 2 -13.37 -2.16 13.37
C ASP A 2 -14.70 -1.61 13.88
N GLY A 3 -14.74 -0.37 14.36
CA GLY A 3 -15.98 0.27 14.86
C GLY A 3 -16.43 -0.21 16.25
N ASP A 4 -15.76 -1.20 16.82
CA ASP A 4 -16.01 -1.74 18.15
C ASP A 4 -15.58 -0.75 19.25
N LYS A 5 -16.55 -0.04 19.84
CA LYS A 5 -16.31 0.96 20.89
C LYS A 5 -15.61 0.38 22.13
N SER A 6 -15.76 -0.91 22.41
CA SER A 6 -15.13 -1.57 23.56
C SER A 6 -13.63 -1.78 23.36
N ARG A 7 -13.13 -1.70 22.12
CA ARG A 7 -11.72 -1.94 21.76
C ARG A 7 -11.10 -0.76 21.05
N LEU A 8 -10.02 -0.22 21.62
CA LEU A 8 -9.25 0.89 21.02
C LEU A 8 -10.15 2.06 20.58
N LEU A 9 -11.23 2.32 21.32
CA LEU A 9 -12.21 3.37 21.02
C LEU A 9 -12.82 3.25 19.60
N GLY A 10 -13.08 2.03 19.12
CA GLY A 10 -13.58 1.78 17.76
C GLY A 10 -12.50 1.84 16.67
N LYS A 11 -11.25 2.18 17.02
CA LYS A 11 -10.14 2.37 16.07
C LYS A 11 -9.30 1.11 15.84
N GLY A 12 -9.78 -0.06 16.26
CA GLY A 12 -9.19 -1.35 15.90
C GLY A 12 -9.10 -1.55 14.37
N VAL A 13 -8.28 -2.52 13.97
CA VAL A 13 -8.02 -2.87 12.56
C VAL A 13 -8.03 -4.39 12.29
N LEU A 14 -8.59 -5.20 13.18
CA LEU A 14 -8.68 -6.65 13.00
C LEU A 14 -9.41 -7.04 11.71
N LYS A 15 -10.43 -6.27 11.29
CA LYS A 15 -11.10 -6.50 10.01
C LYS A 15 -10.14 -6.33 8.83
N ALA A 16 -9.28 -5.32 8.86
CA ALA A 16 -8.28 -5.10 7.82
C ALA A 16 -7.22 -6.21 7.81
N VAL A 17 -6.76 -6.66 8.98
CA VAL A 17 -5.85 -7.80 9.12
C VAL A 17 -6.47 -9.08 8.55
N SER A 18 -7.74 -9.34 8.87
CA SER A 18 -8.50 -10.47 8.32
C SER A 18 -8.61 -10.39 6.80
N ASN A 19 -8.89 -9.20 6.25
CA ASN A 19 -8.93 -9.00 4.80
C ASN A 19 -7.59 -9.32 4.13
N VAL A 20 -6.46 -8.93 4.74
CA VAL A 20 -5.12 -9.30 4.23
C VAL A 20 -4.94 -10.81 4.21
N ASN A 21 -5.16 -11.48 5.35
CA ASN A 21 -4.87 -12.90 5.49
C ASN A 21 -5.81 -13.80 4.67
N ASN A 22 -7.10 -13.45 4.61
CA ASN A 22 -8.12 -14.35 4.10
C ASN A 22 -8.58 -14.01 2.68
N LEU A 23 -8.46 -12.74 2.24
CA LEU A 23 -8.98 -12.30 0.94
C LEU A 23 -7.85 -11.91 -0.01
N ILE A 24 -6.83 -11.19 0.46
CA ILE A 24 -5.73 -10.72 -0.38
C ILE A 24 -4.68 -11.81 -0.56
N ALA A 25 -4.12 -12.34 0.53
CA ALA A 25 -2.98 -13.26 0.47
C ALA A 25 -3.21 -14.47 -0.45
N PRO A 26 -4.35 -15.20 -0.40
CA PRO A 26 -4.58 -16.36 -1.26
C PRO A 26 -4.61 -16.02 -2.76
N LYS A 27 -4.87 -14.75 -3.11
CA LYS A 27 -4.98 -14.28 -4.50
C LYS A 27 -3.67 -13.73 -5.06
N LEU A 28 -2.69 -13.48 -4.20
CA LEU A 28 -1.36 -12.98 -4.58
C LEU A 28 -0.25 -14.03 -4.48
N ILE A 29 -0.48 -15.13 -3.75
CA ILE A 29 0.49 -16.25 -3.70
C ILE A 29 0.79 -16.74 -5.13
N GLY A 30 2.08 -16.86 -5.44
CA GLY A 30 2.58 -17.27 -6.75
C GLY A 30 2.70 -16.14 -7.78
N MET A 31 2.33 -14.90 -7.44
CA MET A 31 2.60 -13.75 -8.31
C MET A 31 4.05 -13.26 -8.16
N ASP A 32 4.60 -12.76 -9.26
CA ASP A 32 5.93 -12.12 -9.26
C ASP A 32 5.86 -10.77 -8.54
N VAL A 33 6.67 -10.62 -7.48
CA VAL A 33 6.76 -9.41 -6.67
C VAL A 33 7.33 -8.21 -7.43
N THR A 34 7.96 -8.42 -8.59
CA THR A 34 8.45 -7.34 -9.45
C THR A 34 7.34 -6.70 -10.29
N GLU A 35 6.20 -7.37 -10.44
CA GLU A 35 5.03 -6.91 -11.19
C GLU A 35 4.11 -6.00 -10.34
N GLN A 36 4.68 -4.93 -9.78
CA GLN A 36 4.01 -4.03 -8.82
C GLN A 36 2.65 -3.52 -9.32
N VAL A 37 2.61 -2.97 -10.55
CA VAL A 37 1.38 -2.41 -11.14
C VAL A 37 0.30 -3.48 -11.29
N LYS A 38 0.68 -4.70 -11.66
CA LYS A 38 -0.26 -5.81 -11.83
C LYS A 38 -0.86 -6.23 -10.50
N ILE A 39 -0.03 -6.34 -9.45
CA ILE A 39 -0.49 -6.69 -8.10
C ILE A 39 -1.41 -5.60 -7.54
N ASP A 40 -1.02 -4.33 -7.67
CA ASP A 40 -1.83 -3.21 -7.18
C ASP A 40 -3.17 -3.11 -7.90
N LYS A 41 -3.20 -3.25 -9.22
CA LYS A 41 -4.44 -3.29 -10.00
C LYS A 41 -5.33 -4.47 -9.62
N LYS A 42 -4.75 -5.66 -9.45
CA LYS A 42 -5.52 -6.83 -9.00
C LYS A 42 -6.19 -6.58 -7.65
N MET A 43 -5.47 -5.99 -6.68
CA MET A 43 -6.06 -5.65 -5.38
C MET A 43 -7.16 -4.59 -5.48
N VAL A 44 -6.95 -3.54 -6.26
CA VAL A 44 -7.85 -2.38 -6.33
C VAL A 44 -9.07 -2.64 -7.23
N GLU A 45 -8.84 -3.15 -8.43
CA GLU A 45 -9.85 -3.26 -9.48
C GLU A 45 -10.64 -4.58 -9.37
N GLU A 46 -9.96 -5.70 -9.07
CA GLU A 46 -10.58 -7.03 -9.07
C GLU A 46 -11.02 -7.50 -7.68
N LEU A 47 -10.15 -7.39 -6.66
CA LEU A 47 -10.44 -7.93 -5.33
C LEU A 47 -11.34 -6.99 -4.51
N ASP A 48 -11.02 -5.70 -4.50
CA ASP A 48 -11.81 -4.69 -3.82
C ASP A 48 -12.98 -4.23 -4.69
N GLY A 49 -12.70 -3.71 -5.89
CA GLY A 49 -13.69 -3.32 -6.89
C GLY A 49 -14.56 -2.11 -6.52
N SER A 50 -14.36 -1.50 -5.35
CA SER A 50 -15.23 -0.40 -4.91
C SER A 50 -14.84 0.93 -5.56
N LYS A 51 -15.85 1.66 -6.04
CA LYS A 51 -15.72 2.97 -6.67
C LYS A 51 -16.59 4.02 -5.98
N ASN A 52 -16.19 5.27 -6.13
CA ASN A 52 -17.03 6.45 -5.96
C ASN A 52 -16.94 7.30 -7.25
N GLU A 53 -17.59 8.46 -7.26
CA GLU A 53 -17.60 9.39 -8.40
C GLU A 53 -16.21 9.96 -8.78
N TRP A 54 -15.20 9.76 -7.93
CA TRP A 54 -13.81 10.22 -8.13
C TRP A 54 -12.82 9.08 -8.45
N GLY A 55 -13.28 7.83 -8.48
CA GLY A 55 -12.45 6.66 -8.78
C GLY A 55 -12.52 5.53 -7.75
N TRP A 56 -11.43 4.77 -7.61
CA TRP A 56 -11.39 3.58 -6.76
C TRP A 56 -11.29 3.93 -5.26
N SER A 57 -12.35 3.66 -4.51
CA SER A 57 -12.49 4.07 -3.11
C SER A 57 -11.84 3.10 -2.11
N LYS A 58 -11.63 1.83 -2.51
CA LYS A 58 -10.94 0.80 -1.70
C LYS A 58 -11.65 0.52 -0.37
N SER A 59 -12.97 0.69 -0.33
CA SER A 59 -13.78 0.65 0.88
C SER A 59 -14.12 -0.77 1.35
N LYS A 60 -14.11 -1.76 0.46
CA LYS A 60 -14.47 -3.15 0.77
C LYS A 60 -13.37 -3.86 1.55
N LEU A 61 -12.15 -3.82 1.03
CA LEU A 61 -10.95 -4.39 1.67
C LEU A 61 -10.31 -3.42 2.65
N GLY A 62 -10.45 -2.11 2.39
CA GLY A 62 -9.83 -1.05 3.16
C GLY A 62 -8.49 -0.61 2.54
N ALA A 63 -8.37 0.70 2.29
CA ALA A 63 -7.15 1.28 1.73
C ALA A 63 -5.89 0.96 2.55
N ASN A 64 -6.03 0.84 3.88
CA ASN A 64 -4.93 0.48 4.77
C ASN A 64 -4.46 -0.97 4.58
N ALA A 65 -5.35 -1.92 4.29
CA ALA A 65 -4.99 -3.30 3.99
C ALA A 65 -4.24 -3.39 2.64
N ILE A 66 -4.79 -2.75 1.61
CA ILE A 66 -4.19 -2.74 0.26
C ILE A 66 -2.81 -2.07 0.28
N LEU A 67 -2.69 -0.89 0.90
CA LEU A 67 -1.42 -0.16 0.95
C LEU A 67 -0.33 -0.94 1.70
N ALA A 68 -0.67 -1.59 2.81
CA ALA A 68 0.28 -2.38 3.57
C ALA A 68 0.88 -3.52 2.73
N VAL A 69 0.03 -4.24 1.98
CA VAL A 69 0.47 -5.30 1.07
C VAL A 69 1.27 -4.74 -0.10
N SER A 70 0.80 -3.65 -0.71
CA SER A 70 1.49 -2.97 -1.83
C SER A 70 2.93 -2.55 -1.46
N MET A 71 3.12 -1.95 -0.28
CA MET A 71 4.44 -1.57 0.24
C MET A 71 5.33 -2.78 0.55
N ALA A 72 4.75 -3.86 1.09
CA ALA A 72 5.49 -5.09 1.37
C ALA A 72 5.98 -5.76 0.08
N VAL A 73 5.12 -5.82 -0.95
CA VAL A 73 5.45 -6.29 -2.29
C VAL A 73 6.56 -5.43 -2.90
N CYS A 74 6.48 -4.11 -2.80
CA CYS A 74 7.50 -3.21 -3.31
C CYS A 74 8.88 -3.46 -2.66
N ARG A 75 8.92 -3.70 -1.35
CA ARG A 75 10.15 -4.11 -0.64
C ARG A 75 10.66 -5.48 -1.09
N ALA A 76 9.77 -6.45 -1.29
CA ALA A 76 10.12 -7.77 -1.79
C ALA A 76 10.67 -7.71 -3.23
N GLY A 77 10.07 -6.91 -4.10
CA GLY A 77 10.54 -6.66 -5.47
C GLY A 77 11.91 -5.98 -5.51
N ALA A 78 12.15 -5.02 -4.61
CA ALA A 78 13.47 -4.41 -4.43
C ALA A 78 14.52 -5.45 -4.02
N ALA A 79 14.21 -6.28 -3.03
CA ALA A 79 15.09 -7.36 -2.58
C ALA A 79 15.36 -8.41 -3.68
N ALA A 80 14.32 -8.84 -4.40
CA ALA A 80 14.43 -9.75 -5.53
C ALA A 80 15.27 -9.19 -6.68
N SER A 81 15.24 -7.86 -6.86
CA SER A 81 16.05 -7.15 -7.85
C SER A 81 17.45 -6.79 -7.36
N ALA A 82 17.83 -7.17 -6.13
CA ALA A 82 19.08 -6.77 -5.46
C ALA A 82 19.31 -5.25 -5.46
N MET A 83 18.23 -4.47 -5.34
CA MET A 83 18.26 -3.01 -5.33
C MET A 83 17.85 -2.46 -3.97
N PRO A 84 18.47 -1.36 -3.52
CA PRO A 84 17.89 -0.54 -2.46
C PRO A 84 16.48 -0.05 -2.83
N LEU A 85 15.59 0.06 -1.84
CA LEU A 85 14.18 0.39 -2.07
C LEU A 85 13.99 1.70 -2.86
N TYR A 86 14.76 2.75 -2.57
CA TYR A 86 14.63 4.04 -3.27
C TYR A 86 14.95 3.92 -4.77
N GLN A 87 15.94 3.11 -5.12
CA GLN A 87 16.35 2.87 -6.51
C GLN A 87 15.33 2.00 -7.22
N TYR A 88 14.79 0.97 -6.54
CA TYR A 88 13.70 0.16 -7.07
C TYR A 88 12.46 1.01 -7.36
N ILE A 89 12.06 1.89 -6.43
CA ILE A 89 10.95 2.83 -6.62
C ILE A 89 11.19 3.74 -7.85
N ALA A 90 12.40 4.29 -7.99
CA ALA A 90 12.75 5.10 -9.15
C ALA A 90 12.60 4.31 -10.46
N LYS A 91 13.12 3.07 -10.51
CA LYS A 91 13.00 2.16 -11.65
C LYS A 91 11.54 1.90 -12.03
N ILE A 92 10.69 1.48 -11.08
CA ILE A 92 9.28 1.17 -11.37
C ILE A 92 8.45 2.41 -11.70
N SER A 93 8.91 3.60 -11.31
CA SER A 93 8.29 4.89 -11.65
C SER A 93 8.78 5.49 -12.97
N GLY A 94 9.64 4.76 -13.72
CA GLY A 94 10.23 5.26 -14.97
C GLY A 94 11.17 6.44 -14.79
N LYS A 95 11.77 6.59 -13.60
CA LYS A 95 12.72 7.66 -13.29
C LYS A 95 14.17 7.19 -13.49
N PRO A 96 15.10 8.11 -13.84
CA PRO A 96 16.52 7.79 -13.90
C PRO A 96 17.05 7.25 -12.56
N THR A 97 18.05 6.37 -12.64
CA THR A 97 18.70 5.74 -11.46
C THR A 97 20.19 6.06 -11.36
N ASP A 98 20.69 6.94 -12.22
CA ASP A 98 22.06 7.44 -12.27
C ASP A 98 22.30 8.59 -11.29
N LYS A 99 21.29 9.44 -11.08
CA LYS A 99 21.33 10.58 -10.15
C LYS A 99 20.05 10.70 -9.35
N PHE A 100 20.20 10.76 -8.04
CA PHE A 100 19.09 10.96 -7.10
C PHE A 100 19.10 12.37 -6.53
N VAL A 101 17.91 12.88 -6.21
CA VAL A 101 17.73 14.18 -5.55
C VAL A 101 17.30 13.92 -4.11
N MET A 102 18.06 14.48 -3.16
CA MET A 102 17.66 14.48 -1.76
C MET A 102 16.66 15.62 -1.52
N PRO A 103 15.46 15.34 -0.98
CA PRO A 103 14.48 16.38 -0.73
C PRO A 103 14.91 17.27 0.45
N VAL A 104 14.57 18.57 0.38
CA VAL A 104 14.70 19.46 1.54
C VAL A 104 13.67 19.03 2.59
N PRO A 105 14.08 18.76 3.84
CA PRO A 105 13.15 18.39 4.88
C PRO A 105 12.30 19.58 5.30
N SER A 106 10.98 19.39 5.32
CA SER A 106 10.03 20.36 5.89
C SER A 106 9.72 19.97 7.34
N PHE A 107 10.32 20.68 8.30
CA PHE A 107 10.11 20.43 9.72
C PHE A 107 8.87 21.16 10.22
N ASN A 108 7.95 20.41 10.82
CA ASN A 108 6.82 21.00 11.51
C ASN A 108 7.29 21.58 12.85
N VAL A 109 7.12 22.89 13.06
CA VAL A 109 7.62 23.61 14.25
C VAL A 109 6.49 24.07 15.17
N ILE A 110 5.36 24.50 14.60
CA ILE A 110 4.21 25.00 15.34
C ILE A 110 2.96 24.37 14.76
N ASN A 111 2.17 23.76 15.64
CA ASN A 111 0.84 23.25 15.31
C ASN A 111 -0.23 24.31 15.59
N GLY A 112 -1.28 24.32 14.77
CA GLY A 112 -2.52 25.07 14.97
C GLY A 112 -3.67 24.42 14.19
N GLY A 113 -4.91 24.89 14.36
CA GLY A 113 -6.10 24.30 13.74
C GLY A 113 -6.66 23.04 14.44
N SER A 114 -7.62 22.34 13.80
CA SER A 114 -8.32 21.13 14.27
C SER A 114 -8.63 20.15 13.14
#